data_AF-A0A510KL32-F1
#
_entry.id   AF-A0A510KL32-F1
#
_cell.length_a   1.000
_cell.length_b   1.000
_cell.length_c   1.000
_cell.angle_alpha   90.00
_cell.angle_beta   90.00
_cell.angle_gamma   90.00
#
_symmetry.space_group_name_H-M   'P 1'
#
loop_
_entity.id
_entity.type
_entity.pdbx_description
1 polymer ?
#
loop_
_entity_poly.entity_id
_entity_poly.type
_entity_poly.pdbx_seq_one_letter_code
_entity_poly.pdbx_strand_id
1 'polypeptide(L)'
;MKKIILVMIFIFGVLGFSEKLHTDGKFHEKELIGEYKGMLEIKLKNGELYLYHNWDTPKLLAKLVKLKNGVFRVDYYNKRAYPQKVYYTAWDIKYKTMVDVDDKLNIIYNNYQKFK
;
A
#
# COMPACT_ATOMS: atom_id res chain seq x y z
N MET A 1 13.79 30.29 -37.41
CA MET A 1 14.42 29.46 -36.36
C MET A 1 13.82 29.84 -35.01
N LYS A 2 13.63 28.90 -34.06
CA LYS A 2 13.00 29.07 -32.72
C LYS A 2 11.50 28.71 -32.56
N LYS A 3 10.95 27.71 -33.26
CA LYS A 3 9.60 27.17 -32.93
C LYS A 3 9.54 25.67 -32.62
N ILE A 4 10.67 24.95 -32.71
CA ILE A 4 10.70 23.47 -32.54
C ILE A 4 11.08 23.05 -31.11
N ILE A 5 11.68 23.93 -30.30
CA ILE A 5 12.16 23.58 -28.95
C ILE A 5 11.00 23.35 -27.96
N LEU A 6 9.86 24.05 -28.14
CA LEU A 6 8.74 23.96 -27.20
C LEU A 6 7.99 22.63 -27.25
N VAL A 7 8.10 21.87 -28.37
CA VAL A 7 7.39 20.60 -28.54
C VAL A 7 8.12 19.44 -27.86
N MET A 8 9.45 19.51 -27.68
CA MET A 8 10.21 18.44 -27.01
C MET A 8 10.00 18.38 -25.49
N ILE A 9 9.71 19.50 -24.83
CA ILE A 9 9.47 19.53 -23.37
C ILE A 9 8.12 18.89 -23.01
N PHE A 10 7.15 18.87 -23.94
CA PHE A 10 5.84 18.28 -23.70
C PHE A 10 5.80 16.75 -23.83
N ILE A 11 6.74 16.14 -24.55
CA ILE A 11 6.76 14.67 -24.76
C ILE A 11 7.33 13.92 -23.56
N PHE A 12 8.17 14.55 -22.73
CA PHE A 12 8.69 13.93 -21.50
C PHE A 12 7.69 13.92 -20.33
N GLY A 13 6.55 14.63 -20.44
CA GLY A 13 5.60 14.79 -19.34
C GLY A 13 4.61 13.64 -19.11
N VAL A 14 4.55 12.64 -20.00
CA VAL A 14 3.51 11.57 -19.94
C VAL A 14 4.11 10.16 -19.96
N LEU A 15 5.39 10.00 -19.61
CA LEU A 15 5.83 8.72 -19.07
C LEU A 15 5.46 8.73 -17.58
N GLY A 16 4.19 8.44 -17.31
CA GLY A 16 3.72 8.12 -15.96
C GLY A 16 4.39 6.83 -15.51
N PHE A 17 5.67 6.91 -15.15
CA PHE A 17 6.40 5.82 -14.54
C PHE A 17 5.70 5.54 -13.22
N SER A 18 4.98 4.43 -13.17
CA SER A 18 4.44 3.95 -11.91
C SER A 18 5.63 3.62 -11.02
N GLU A 19 5.74 4.36 -9.92
CA GLU A 19 6.87 4.25 -9.01
C GLU A 19 6.89 2.84 -8.39
N LYS A 20 8.05 2.19 -8.38
CA LYS A 20 8.21 0.86 -7.79
C LYS A 20 8.25 0.96 -6.26
N LEU A 21 7.78 -0.10 -5.61
CA LEU A 21 7.99 -0.31 -4.18
C LEU A 21 9.48 -0.28 -3.84
N HIS A 22 9.85 0.52 -2.86
CA HIS A 22 11.19 0.51 -2.26
C HIS A 22 11.17 -0.47 -1.10
N THR A 23 11.85 -1.60 -1.26
CA THR A 23 11.87 -2.68 -0.27
C THR A 23 13.28 -3.27 -0.17
N ASP A 24 13.67 -3.67 1.05
CA ASP A 24 14.86 -4.49 1.31
C ASP A 24 14.53 -6.00 1.31
N GLY A 25 13.32 -6.35 0.88
CA GLY A 25 12.80 -7.71 0.86
C GLY A 25 12.19 -8.18 2.18
N LYS A 26 12.30 -7.40 3.26
CA LYS A 26 11.72 -7.71 4.57
C LYS A 26 10.32 -7.14 4.72
N PHE A 27 9.55 -7.70 5.64
CA PHE A 27 8.14 -7.37 5.82
C PHE A 27 7.87 -6.10 6.63
N HIS A 28 8.83 -5.60 7.42
CA HIS A 28 8.66 -4.41 8.26
C HIS A 28 7.34 -4.42 9.07
N GLU A 29 7.03 -5.55 9.70
CA GLU A 29 5.77 -5.76 10.44
C GLU A 29 5.59 -4.75 11.57
N LYS A 30 6.67 -4.39 12.26
CA LYS A 30 6.62 -3.43 13.37
C LYS A 30 6.25 -2.04 12.87
N GLU A 31 6.75 -1.67 11.71
CA GLU A 31 6.52 -0.40 11.05
C GLU A 31 5.08 -0.31 10.49
N LEU A 32 4.50 -1.43 10.05
CA LEU A 32 3.10 -1.53 9.60
C LEU A 32 2.07 -1.47 10.73
N ILE A 33 2.39 -1.93 11.94
CA ILE A 33 1.45 -1.90 13.07
C ILE A 33 1.14 -0.45 13.45
N GLY A 34 -0.13 -0.08 13.52
CA GLY A 34 -0.55 1.24 13.96
C GLY A 34 -1.88 1.70 13.38
N GLU A 35 -2.23 2.95 13.67
CA GLU A 35 -3.45 3.61 13.22
C GLU A 35 -3.18 4.54 12.03
N TYR A 36 -4.04 4.49 11.02
CA TYR A 36 -3.92 5.27 9.79
C TYR A 36 -5.14 6.18 9.58
N LYS A 37 -4.91 7.41 9.08
CA LYS A 37 -5.98 8.28 8.57
C LYS A 37 -6.80 7.53 7.54
N GLY A 38 -8.12 7.70 7.59
CA GLY A 38 -9.05 6.95 6.74
C GLY A 38 -9.61 5.69 7.41
N MET A 39 -9.57 5.65 8.74
CA MET A 39 -10.28 4.69 9.58
C MET A 39 -9.75 3.24 9.55
N LEU A 40 -8.43 3.08 9.39
CA LEU A 40 -7.78 1.77 9.36
C LEU A 40 -6.79 1.62 10.51
N GLU A 41 -6.70 0.41 11.03
CA GLU A 41 -5.74 0.04 12.08
C GLU A 41 -5.17 -1.35 11.80
N ILE A 42 -3.85 -1.50 11.90
CA ILE A 42 -3.16 -2.79 11.75
C ILE A 42 -2.68 -3.25 13.12
N LYS A 43 -3.05 -4.47 13.51
CA LYS A 43 -2.65 -5.10 14.77
C LYS A 43 -1.93 -6.40 14.55
N LEU A 44 -0.92 -6.66 15.38
CA LEU A 44 -0.31 -7.97 15.54
C LEU A 44 -1.09 -8.78 16.59
N LYS A 45 -1.57 -9.96 16.21
CA LYS A 45 -2.19 -10.93 17.12
C LYS A 45 -1.66 -12.32 16.80
N ASN A 46 -1.14 -13.02 17.80
CA ASN A 46 -0.59 -14.37 17.66
C ASN A 46 0.46 -14.52 16.54
N GLY A 47 1.30 -13.49 16.36
CA GLY A 47 2.33 -13.48 15.31
C GLY A 47 1.81 -13.18 13.90
N GLU A 48 0.54 -12.80 13.76
CA GLU A 48 -0.08 -12.49 12.47
C GLU A 48 -0.66 -11.07 12.46
N LEU A 49 -0.61 -10.41 11.30
CA LEU A 49 -1.12 -9.06 11.13
C LEU A 49 -2.57 -9.08 10.66
N TYR A 50 -3.37 -8.22 11.28
CA TYR A 50 -4.80 -8.09 11.02
C TYR A 50 -5.17 -6.64 10.78
N LEU A 51 -5.94 -6.40 9.73
CA LEU A 51 -6.49 -5.10 9.38
C LEU A 51 -7.88 -4.95 10.02
N TYR A 52 -8.06 -3.85 10.73
CA TYR A 52 -9.31 -3.43 11.33
C TYR A 52 -9.77 -2.13 10.69
N HIS A 53 -11.08 -1.99 10.58
CA HIS A 53 -11.73 -0.70 10.55
C HIS A 53 -11.77 -0.18 11.98
N ASN A 54 -11.47 1.09 12.23
CA ASN A 54 -11.47 1.67 13.58
C ASN A 54 -12.53 2.77 13.81
N TRP A 55 -13.55 2.90 12.94
CA TRP A 55 -14.71 3.76 13.21
C TRP A 55 -15.66 3.10 14.22
N ASP A 56 -16.11 3.87 15.21
CA ASP A 56 -17.10 3.56 16.25
C ASP A 56 -16.80 2.29 17.05
N THR A 57 -17.02 1.13 16.43
CA THR A 57 -16.71 -0.19 16.96
C THR A 57 -15.68 -0.86 16.04
N PRO A 58 -14.45 -1.13 16.52
CA PRO A 58 -13.41 -1.76 15.72
C PRO A 58 -13.88 -3.08 15.11
N LYS A 59 -13.81 -3.19 13.78
CA LYS A 59 -14.26 -4.37 13.04
C LYS A 59 -13.10 -5.00 12.29
N LEU A 60 -12.87 -6.29 12.51
CA LEU A 60 -11.89 -7.06 11.75
C LEU A 60 -12.29 -7.10 10.27
N LEU A 61 -11.42 -6.59 9.40
CA LEU A 61 -11.64 -6.52 7.96
C LEU A 61 -10.92 -7.64 7.21
N ALA A 62 -9.63 -7.82 7.51
CA ALA A 62 -8.77 -8.71 6.76
C ALA A 62 -7.61 -9.26 7.59
N LYS A 63 -7.01 -10.34 7.10
CA LYS A 63 -5.70 -10.81 7.52
C LYS A 63 -4.66 -10.40 6.48
N LEU A 64 -3.47 -9.99 6.92
CA LEU A 64 -2.33 -9.73 6.04
C LEU A 64 -1.48 -11.00 5.94
N VAL A 65 -1.47 -11.60 4.75
CA VAL A 65 -0.76 -12.85 4.48
C VAL A 65 0.57 -12.53 3.80
N LYS A 66 1.67 -12.98 4.41
CA LYS A 66 3.03 -12.80 3.88
C LYS A 66 3.16 -13.43 2.49
N LEU A 67 3.68 -12.66 1.55
CA LEU A 67 4.12 -13.11 0.23
C LEU A 67 5.64 -12.99 0.12
N LYS A 68 6.17 -12.56 -1.02
CA LYS A 68 7.59 -12.30 -1.27
C LYS A 68 7.89 -10.80 -1.24
N ASN A 69 9.16 -10.45 -1.11
CA ASN A 69 9.66 -9.07 -1.23
C ASN A 69 9.05 -8.06 -0.23
N GLY A 70 8.70 -8.52 0.98
CA GLY A 70 8.09 -7.66 2.00
C GLY A 70 6.62 -7.31 1.76
N VAL A 71 5.97 -7.94 0.79
CA VAL A 71 4.58 -7.69 0.43
C VAL A 71 3.63 -8.62 1.17
N PHE A 72 2.48 -8.09 1.55
CA PHE A 72 1.35 -8.84 2.10
C PHE A 72 0.20 -8.86 1.10
N ARG A 73 -0.47 -10.01 0.99
CA ARG A 73 -1.82 -10.09 0.43
C ARG A 73 -2.84 -9.71 1.49
N VAL A 74 -3.81 -8.88 1.15
CA VAL A 74 -4.90 -8.49 2.05
C VAL A 74 -6.09 -9.43 1.83
N ASP A 75 -6.26 -10.39 2.74
CA ASP A 75 -7.34 -11.38 2.69
C ASP A 75 -8.56 -10.89 3.47
N TYR A 76 -9.46 -10.19 2.78
CA TYR A 76 -10.71 -9.70 3.37
C TYR A 76 -11.68 -10.85 3.73
N TYR A 77 -12.22 -10.80 4.95
CA TYR A 77 -13.22 -11.77 5.41
C TYR A 77 -14.58 -11.56 4.73
N ASN A 78 -14.99 -10.31 4.50
CA ASN A 78 -16.23 -9.98 3.80
C ASN A 78 -16.00 -9.81 2.29
N LYS A 79 -16.00 -10.92 1.56
CA LYS A 79 -15.81 -10.94 0.10
C LYS A 79 -16.93 -10.26 -0.69
N ARG A 80 -18.11 -10.02 -0.08
CA ARG A 80 -19.22 -9.31 -0.74
C ARG A 80 -19.00 -7.79 -0.75
N ALA A 81 -18.46 -7.25 0.34
CA ALA A 81 -18.10 -5.83 0.44
C ALA A 81 -16.81 -5.50 -0.32
N TYR A 82 -15.89 -6.47 -0.41
CA TYR A 82 -14.61 -6.35 -1.11
C TYR A 82 -14.53 -7.43 -2.20
N PRO A 83 -15.26 -7.28 -3.31
CA PRO A 83 -15.33 -8.30 -4.36
C PRO A 83 -13.95 -8.55 -4.98
N GLN A 84 -13.58 -9.84 -5.01
CA GLN A 84 -12.38 -10.55 -5.52
C GLN A 84 -11.28 -9.80 -6.30
N LYS A 85 -10.91 -8.57 -5.92
CA LYS A 85 -9.64 -7.98 -6.28
C LYS A 85 -8.62 -8.48 -5.27
N VAL A 86 -7.50 -8.98 -5.76
CA VAL A 86 -6.35 -9.27 -4.90
C VAL A 86 -5.72 -7.93 -4.58
N TYR A 87 -5.73 -7.56 -3.31
CA TYR A 87 -5.10 -6.34 -2.82
C TYR A 87 -3.76 -6.71 -2.20
N TYR A 88 -2.72 -5.94 -2.53
CA TYR A 88 -1.39 -6.12 -1.97
C TYR A 88 -0.97 -4.85 -1.25
N THR A 89 -0.37 -5.01 -0.08
CA THR A 89 0.12 -3.90 0.73
C THR A 89 1.53 -4.19 1.24
N ALA A 90 2.32 -3.16 1.47
CA ALA A 90 3.70 -3.27 1.95
C ALA A 90 4.12 -2.01 2.71
N TRP A 91 5.21 -2.11 3.45
CA TRP A 91 5.92 -0.93 3.95
C TRP A 91 6.93 -0.46 2.89
N ASP A 92 6.81 0.79 2.45
CA ASP A 92 7.80 1.40 1.57
C ASP A 92 8.90 2.07 2.41
N ILE A 93 10.15 1.65 2.22
CA ILE A 93 11.28 2.14 3.04
C ILE A 93 11.73 3.57 2.68
N LYS A 94 11.43 4.05 1.46
CA LYS A 94 11.76 5.41 1.01
C LYS A 94 10.78 6.40 1.63
N TYR A 95 9.49 6.12 1.53
CA TYR A 95 8.42 6.97 2.03
C TYR A 95 8.11 6.76 3.51
N LYS A 96 8.61 5.67 4.10
CA LYS A 96 8.36 5.29 5.50
C LYS A 96 6.86 5.29 5.82
N THR A 97 6.09 4.67 4.93
CA THR A 97 4.65 4.53 5.09
C THR A 97 4.16 3.23 4.46
N MET A 98 2.95 2.83 4.81
CA MET A 98 2.25 1.77 4.12
C MET A 98 1.90 2.22 2.70
N VAL A 99 1.95 1.30 1.75
CA VAL A 99 1.54 1.52 0.37
C VAL A 99 0.75 0.32 -0.14
N ASP A 100 -0.21 0.56 -1.03
CA ASP A 100 -0.79 -0.50 -1.83
C ASP A 100 -0.02 -0.63 -3.14
N VAL A 101 0.18 -1.87 -3.57
CA VAL A 101 0.93 -2.21 -4.79
C VAL A 101 0.12 -3.12 -5.71
N ASP A 102 0.43 -3.08 -7.00
CA ASP A 102 -0.05 -4.08 -7.95
C ASP A 102 0.81 -5.36 -7.94
N ASP A 103 0.45 -6.33 -8.78
CA ASP A 103 1.17 -7.60 -8.94
C ASP A 103 2.61 -7.46 -9.49
N LYS A 104 2.93 -6.28 -10.06
CA LYS A 104 4.25 -5.91 -10.57
C LYS A 104 5.03 -5.06 -9.56
N LEU A 105 4.55 -4.91 -8.33
CA LEU A 105 5.15 -4.08 -7.28
C LEU A 105 5.21 -2.59 -7.63
N ASN A 106 4.33 -2.13 -8.50
CA ASN A 106 4.16 -0.70 -8.68
C ASN A 106 3.26 -0.16 -7.56
N ILE A 107 3.63 0.98 -7.00
CA ILE A 107 2.83 1.71 -6.01
C ILE A 107 1.59 2.28 -6.72
N ILE A 108 0.42 1.86 -6.25
CA ILE A 108 -0.88 2.32 -6.73
C ILE A 108 -1.59 3.25 -5.73
N TYR A 109 -1.17 3.21 -4.47
CA TYR A 109 -1.61 4.15 -3.43
C TYR A 109 -0.57 4.27 -2.32
N ASN A 110 -0.24 5.50 -1.92
CA ASN A 110 0.77 5.79 -0.88
C ASN A 110 0.37 6.92 0.07
N ASN A 111 -0.90 7.34 0.06
CA ASN A 111 -1.39 8.46 0.88
C ASN A 111 -1.84 8.04 2.28
N TYR A 112 -1.34 6.91 2.78
CA TYR A 112 -1.56 6.51 4.17
C TYR A 112 -0.79 7.43 5.11
N GLN A 113 -1.51 8.06 6.04
CA GLN A 113 -0.92 8.89 7.08
C GLN A 113 -1.06 8.18 8.42
N LYS A 114 0.04 7.65 8.93
CA LYS A 114 0.08 6.97 10.22
C LYS A 114 0.02 7.99 11.37
N PHE A 115 -0.87 7.77 12.33
CA PHE A 115 -1.06 8.67 13.48
C PHE A 115 -0.35 8.19 14.74
N LYS A 116 -0.31 6.87 14.94
CA LYS A 116 0.24 6.20 16.13
C LYS A 116 0.82 4.86 15.73
#